data_AF-A0A486XVK4-F1
#
_entry.id   AF-A0A486XVK4-F1
#
_cell.length_a   1.000
_cell.length_b   1.000
_cell.length_c   1.000
_cell.angle_alpha   90.00
_cell.angle_beta   90.00
_cell.angle_gamma   90.00
#
_symmetry.space_group_name_H-M   'P 1'
#
loop_
_entity.id
_entity.type
_entity.pdbx_description
1 polymer ?
#
loop_
_entity_poly.entity_id
_entity_poly.type
_entity_poly.pdbx_seq_one_letter_code
_entity_poly.pdbx_strand_id
1 'polypeptide(L)'
;MKKLLISIVGLGMSLAVSAETYDVSASYSAGAEYSGELVFRVDEGKSASFSNEQVQNFAVVVSKKTESQVLVNFDFAGGAYKSEAEVVLDLDRPAELKFNDQTFTFLVKKHSS
;
A
#
# COMPACT_ATOMS: atom_id res chain seq x y z
N MET A 1 -37.80 3.36 -47.02
CA MET A 1 -36.80 4.42 -46.72
C MET A 1 -35.77 3.83 -45.77
N LYS A 2 -34.47 3.98 -46.11
CA LYS A 2 -33.30 3.49 -45.37
C LYS A 2 -33.22 4.14 -43.98
N LYS A 3 -32.94 3.36 -42.94
CA LYS A 3 -32.20 3.82 -41.75
C LYS A 3 -31.26 2.71 -41.31
N LEU A 4 -30.03 2.75 -41.82
CA LEU A 4 -28.91 2.03 -41.21
C LEU A 4 -28.58 2.73 -39.90
N LEU A 5 -28.71 2.03 -38.78
CA LEU A 5 -28.11 2.45 -37.52
C LEU A 5 -26.68 1.92 -37.52
N ILE A 6 -25.73 2.83 -37.69
CA ILE A 6 -24.30 2.56 -37.53
C ILE A 6 -24.05 2.47 -36.01
N SER A 7 -23.97 1.26 -35.48
CA SER A 7 -23.43 1.03 -34.15
C SER A 7 -21.92 1.30 -34.19
N ILE A 8 -21.54 2.47 -33.71
CA ILE A 8 -20.14 2.77 -33.38
C ILE A 8 -19.83 1.91 -32.15
N VAL A 9 -19.25 0.74 -32.40
CA VAL A 9 -18.52 -0.01 -31.38
C VAL A 9 -17.31 0.85 -31.03
N GLY A 10 -17.47 1.69 -30.01
CA GLY A 10 -16.36 2.38 -29.38
C GLY A 10 -15.46 1.30 -28.80
N LEU A 11 -14.39 0.95 -29.53
CA LEU A 11 -13.21 0.31 -28.98
C LEU A 11 -12.66 1.29 -27.93
N GLY A 12 -13.13 1.16 -26.70
CA GLY A 12 -12.48 1.75 -25.54
C GLY A 12 -11.07 1.19 -25.52
N MET A 13 -10.12 1.94 -26.06
CA MET A 13 -8.71 1.67 -25.88
C MET A 13 -8.48 1.73 -24.38
N SER A 14 -8.41 0.56 -23.75
CA SER A 14 -7.96 0.40 -22.38
C SER A 14 -6.57 1.00 -22.33
N LEU A 15 -6.47 2.23 -21.84
CA LEU A 15 -5.19 2.84 -21.51
C LEU A 15 -4.57 1.91 -20.47
N ALA A 16 -3.61 1.11 -20.90
CA ALA A 16 -2.75 0.37 -19.99
C ALA A 16 -1.93 1.42 -19.23
N VAL A 17 -2.54 1.99 -18.17
CA VAL A 17 -1.77 2.56 -17.07
C VAL A 17 -0.96 1.39 -16.54
N SER A 18 0.34 1.39 -16.84
CA SER A 18 1.27 0.47 -16.20
C SER A 18 1.21 0.78 -14.71
N ALA A 19 0.57 -0.11 -13.95
CA ALA A 19 0.57 -0.02 -12.49
C ALA A 19 2.04 0.02 -12.04
N GLU A 20 2.41 1.03 -11.26
CA GLU A 20 3.75 1.10 -10.69
C GLU A 20 3.90 -0.01 -9.63
N THR A 21 5.08 -0.59 -9.50
CA THR A 21 5.39 -1.51 -8.40
C THR A 21 6.26 -0.76 -7.38
N TYR A 22 6.00 -0.99 -6.10
CA TYR A 22 6.72 -0.34 -5.00
C TYR A 22 7.36 -1.37 -4.09
N ASP A 23 8.57 -1.09 -3.60
CA ASP A 23 9.18 -1.80 -2.49
C ASP A 23 8.87 -1.02 -1.20
N VAL A 24 8.19 -1.66 -0.24
CA VAL A 24 7.78 -1.09 1.05
C VAL A 24 8.57 -1.77 2.15
N SER A 25 9.50 -1.05 2.76
CA SER A 25 10.12 -1.46 4.02
C SER A 25 9.28 -0.91 5.16
N ALA A 26 8.79 -1.78 6.04
CA ALA A 26 8.02 -1.42 7.21
C ALA A 26 8.67 -1.99 8.47
N SER A 27 8.64 -1.24 9.56
CA SER A 27 8.90 -1.78 10.89
C SER A 27 7.78 -1.39 11.84
N TYR A 28 7.58 -2.22 12.85
CA TYR A 28 6.60 -1.97 13.90
C TYR A 28 7.18 -2.28 15.28
N SER A 29 6.71 -1.53 16.27
CA SER A 29 6.86 -1.79 17.68
C SER A 29 5.53 -1.50 18.35
N ALA A 30 4.96 -2.48 19.05
CA ALA A 30 3.70 -2.38 19.76
C ALA A 30 3.88 -2.93 21.18
N GLY A 31 3.89 -2.02 22.16
CA GLY A 31 4.27 -2.34 23.53
C GLY A 31 5.70 -2.88 23.64
N ALA A 32 5.95 -3.70 24.66
CA ALA A 32 7.26 -4.32 24.89
C ALA A 32 7.44 -5.69 24.20
N GLU A 33 6.35 -6.27 23.67
CA GLU A 33 6.31 -7.69 23.27
C GLU A 33 6.32 -7.90 21.76
N TYR A 34 5.86 -6.92 20.97
CA TYR A 34 5.68 -7.08 19.54
C TYR A 34 6.56 -6.09 18.78
N SER A 35 7.55 -6.61 18.07
CA SER A 35 8.34 -5.81 17.13
C SER A 35 8.79 -6.64 15.94
N GLY A 36 8.98 -6.00 14.79
CA GLY A 36 9.48 -6.68 13.61
C GLY A 36 9.76 -5.74 12.46
N GLU A 37 10.41 -6.29 11.45
CA GLU A 37 10.71 -5.63 10.18
C GLU A 37 10.14 -6.48 9.03
N LEU A 38 9.55 -5.82 8.06
CA LEU A 38 8.85 -6.42 6.93
C LEU A 38 9.28 -5.71 5.65
N VAL A 39 9.39 -6.48 4.57
CA VAL A 39 9.61 -5.95 3.23
C VAL A 39 8.56 -6.53 2.31
N PHE A 40 7.78 -5.64 1.69
CA PHE A 40 6.77 -6.01 0.72
C PHE A 40 7.15 -5.47 -0.65
N ARG A 41 6.82 -6.25 -1.68
CA ARG A 41 6.70 -5.73 -3.05
C ARG A 41 5.22 -5.62 -3.37
N VAL A 42 4.76 -4.42 -3.66
CA VAL A 42 3.35 -4.08 -3.80
C VAL A 42 3.11 -3.47 -5.17
N ASP A 43 2.33 -4.13 -6.01
CA ASP A 43 1.80 -3.48 -7.21
C ASP A 43 0.76 -2.44 -6.82
N GLU A 44 0.75 -1.29 -7.50
CA GLU A 44 -0.17 -0.20 -7.23
C GLU A 44 -1.64 -0.67 -7.13
N GLY A 45 -2.29 -0.28 -6.04
CA GLY A 45 -3.69 -0.61 -5.76
C GLY A 45 -3.93 -2.04 -5.29
N LYS A 46 -2.90 -2.90 -5.22
CA LYS A 46 -3.00 -4.24 -4.64
C LYS A 46 -2.56 -4.24 -3.17
N SER A 47 -3.02 -5.25 -2.44
CA SER A 47 -2.62 -5.48 -1.06
C SER A 47 -1.48 -6.49 -0.97
N ALA A 48 -0.50 -6.20 -0.12
CA ALA A 48 0.45 -7.19 0.38
C ALA A 48 0.24 -7.34 1.88
N SER A 49 0.31 -8.58 2.38
CA SER A 49 0.07 -8.87 3.79
C SER A 49 1.05 -9.88 4.35
N PHE A 50 1.26 -9.80 5.66
CA PHE A 50 2.05 -10.71 6.45
C PHE A 50 1.27 -11.13 7.70
N SER A 51 1.43 -12.40 8.10
CA SER A 51 0.89 -12.93 9.35
C SER A 51 1.83 -14.02 9.88
N ASN A 52 1.95 -14.12 11.19
CA ASN A 52 2.64 -15.21 11.89
C ASN A 52 1.95 -15.51 13.23
N GLU A 53 2.60 -16.26 14.12
CA GLU A 53 2.04 -16.60 15.44
C GLU A 53 1.78 -15.39 16.34
N GLN A 54 2.50 -14.27 16.14
CA GLN A 54 2.44 -13.08 16.98
C GLN A 54 1.67 -11.91 16.33
N VAL A 55 1.71 -11.84 15.00
CA VAL A 55 1.05 -10.84 14.16
C VAL A 55 -0.07 -11.53 13.41
N GLN A 56 -1.31 -11.21 13.79
CA GLN A 56 -2.51 -11.73 13.14
C GLN A 56 -2.64 -11.16 11.72
N ASN A 57 -2.30 -9.88 11.55
CA ASN A 57 -2.27 -9.23 10.24
C ASN A 57 -1.31 -8.03 10.24
N PHE A 58 -0.55 -7.88 9.17
CA PHE A 58 0.08 -6.63 8.77
C PHE A 58 -0.13 -6.50 7.27
N ALA A 59 -1.09 -5.68 6.85
CA ALA A 59 -1.43 -5.46 5.45
C ALA A 59 -1.09 -4.04 5.02
N VAL A 60 -0.64 -3.87 3.78
CA VAL A 60 -0.35 -2.59 3.15
C VAL A 60 -0.92 -2.54 1.73
N VAL A 61 -1.51 -1.41 1.38
CA VAL A 61 -1.89 -1.04 0.01
C VAL A 61 -1.19 0.27 -0.33
N VAL A 62 -0.56 0.33 -1.49
CA VAL A 62 0.13 1.54 -1.98
C VAL A 62 -0.57 2.04 -3.23
N SER A 63 -0.92 3.32 -3.27
CA SER A 63 -1.50 3.98 -4.44
C SER A 63 -0.72 5.24 -4.78
N LYS A 64 -0.48 5.52 -6.08
CA LYS A 64 0.19 6.76 -6.46
C LYS A 64 -0.68 7.97 -6.11
N LYS A 65 -0.06 9.03 -5.56
CA LYS A 65 -0.71 10.34 -5.36
C LYS A 65 -0.09 11.40 -6.25
N THR A 66 1.24 11.46 -6.28
CA THR A 66 2.03 12.31 -7.19
C THR A 66 3.26 11.53 -7.67
N GLU A 67 4.14 12.15 -8.45
CA GLU A 67 5.40 11.50 -8.84
C GLU A 67 6.36 11.23 -7.67
N SER A 68 6.22 11.98 -6.57
CA SER A 68 7.09 11.89 -5.40
C SER A 68 6.36 11.43 -4.14
N GLN A 69 5.07 11.11 -4.22
CA GLN A 69 4.25 10.75 -3.07
C GLN A 69 3.29 9.60 -3.38
N VAL A 70 3.08 8.78 -2.37
CA VAL A 70 2.13 7.67 -2.38
C VAL A 70 1.15 7.79 -1.22
N LEU A 71 -0.02 7.19 -1.39
CA LEU A 71 -0.94 6.88 -0.30
C LEU A 71 -0.64 5.46 0.17
N VAL A 72 -0.38 5.31 1.46
CA VAL A 72 -0.23 4.02 2.11
C VAL A 72 -1.41 3.80 3.04
N ASN A 73 -2.17 2.76 2.77
CA ASN A 73 -3.20 2.25 3.68
C ASN A 73 -2.63 1.04 4.38
N PHE A 74 -2.56 1.07 5.70
CA PHE A 74 -2.08 -0.07 6.47
C PHE A 74 -3.09 -0.51 7.51
N ASP A 75 -3.11 -1.83 7.76
CA ASP A 75 -3.89 -2.49 8.81
C ASP A 75 -2.97 -3.42 9.57
N PHE A 76 -2.86 -3.20 10.87
CA PHE A 76 -2.07 -3.99 11.80
C PHE A 76 -2.96 -4.58 12.89
N ALA A 77 -2.79 -5.87 13.14
CA ALA A 77 -3.35 -6.58 14.28
C ALA A 77 -2.30 -7.56 14.86
N GLY A 78 -1.95 -7.38 16.14
CA GLY A 78 -1.01 -8.25 16.87
C GLY A 78 -1.33 -8.25 18.36
N GLY A 79 -1.57 -9.43 18.94
CA GLY A 79 -2.02 -9.54 20.33
C GLY A 79 -3.26 -8.68 20.63
N ALA A 80 -3.13 -7.76 21.59
CA ALA A 80 -4.16 -6.78 21.96
C ALA A 80 -4.09 -5.47 21.15
N TYR A 81 -3.09 -5.31 20.28
CA TYR A 81 -2.84 -4.08 19.53
C TYR A 81 -3.49 -4.14 18.15
N LYS A 82 -4.16 -3.05 17.79
CA LYS A 82 -4.73 -2.83 16.46
C LYS A 82 -4.51 -1.38 16.04
N SER A 83 -4.14 -1.18 14.78
CA SER A 83 -4.01 0.14 14.16
C SER A 83 -4.36 0.05 12.69
N GLU A 84 -5.13 1.02 12.21
CA GLU A 84 -5.42 1.21 10.80
C GLU A 84 -5.24 2.68 10.46
N ALA A 85 -4.57 2.98 9.36
CA ALA A 85 -4.48 4.35 8.87
C ALA A 85 -4.28 4.43 7.36
N GLU A 86 -4.70 5.56 6.81
CA GLU A 86 -4.44 6.00 5.44
C GLU A 86 -3.54 7.26 5.52
N VAL A 87 -2.33 7.21 4.97
CA VAL A 87 -1.33 8.29 5.10
C VAL A 87 -0.63 8.56 3.77
N VAL A 88 -0.46 9.84 3.44
CA VAL A 88 0.37 10.26 2.30
C VAL A 88 1.83 10.31 2.74
N LEU A 89 2.69 9.52 2.07
CA LEU A 89 4.12 9.44 2.33
C LEU A 89 4.91 9.97 1.14
N ASP A 90 6.00 10.68 1.42
CA ASP A 90 7.03 10.99 0.42
C ASP A 90 7.80 9.72 0.05
N LEU A 91 8.06 9.51 -1.24
CA LEU A 91 8.93 8.44 -1.72
C LEU A 91 10.38 8.67 -1.27
N ASP A 92 11.11 7.56 -1.08
CA ASP A 92 12.53 7.53 -0.72
C ASP A 92 12.86 8.19 0.64
N ARG A 93 11.86 8.47 1.47
CA ARG A 93 12.02 9.04 2.81
C ARG A 93 11.33 8.15 3.86
N PRO A 94 11.98 7.92 5.01
CA PRO A 94 11.32 7.23 6.11
C PRO A 94 10.24 8.13 6.73
N ALA A 95 9.11 7.54 7.08
CA ALA A 95 8.02 8.17 7.79
C ALA A 95 7.67 7.37 9.03
N GLU A 96 7.59 8.04 10.18
CA GLU A 96 7.24 7.46 11.47
C GLU A 96 5.79 7.84 11.82
N LEU A 97 4.98 6.84 12.16
CA LEU A 97 3.59 6.99 12.59
C LEU A 97 3.45 6.43 14.01
N LYS A 98 2.87 7.22 14.91
CA LYS A 98 2.68 6.86 16.33
C LYS A 98 1.22 6.80 16.70
N PHE A 99 0.81 5.68 17.29
CA PHE A 99 -0.55 5.42 17.76
C PHE A 99 -0.51 4.82 19.17
N ASN A 100 -0.68 5.66 20.19
CA ASN A 100 -0.53 5.26 21.60
C ASN A 100 0.84 4.57 21.81
N ASP A 101 0.84 3.32 22.28
CA ASP A 101 2.03 2.50 22.53
C ASP A 101 2.55 1.76 21.27
N GLN A 102 2.11 2.19 20.09
CA GLN A 102 2.50 1.60 18.80
C GLN A 102 3.27 2.63 17.97
N THR A 103 4.40 2.21 17.42
CA THR A 103 5.20 2.97 16.45
C THR A 103 5.38 2.15 15.19
N PHE A 104 5.11 2.77 14.05
CA PHE A 104 5.31 2.18 12.73
C PHE A 104 6.26 3.07 11.94
N THR A 105 7.25 2.49 11.28
CA THR A 105 8.09 3.22 10.32
C THR A 105 7.90 2.63 8.93
N PHE A 106 7.69 3.50 7.95
CA PHE A 106 7.57 3.10 6.55
C PHE A 106 8.62 3.80 5.70
N LEU A 107 9.20 3.08 4.75
CA LEU A 107 9.98 3.63 3.65
C LEU A 107 9.47 3.00 2.36
N VAL A 108 8.94 3.83 1.47
CA VAL A 108 8.41 3.39 0.18
C VAL A 108 9.31 3.88 -0.94
N LYS A 109 9.68 2.96 -1.83
CA LYS A 109 10.48 3.25 -3.03
C LYS A 109 9.78 2.70 -4.26
N LYS A 110 9.93 3.38 -5.40
CA LYS A 110 9.54 2.78 -6.69
C LYS A 110 10.46 1.58 -6.94
N HIS A 111 9.86 0.46 -7.32
CA HIS A 111 10.62 -0.71 -7.72
C HIS A 111 11.30 -0.43 -9.06
N SER A 112 12.64 -0.35 -9.04
CA SER A 112 13.43 -0.18 -10.27
C SER A 112 13.75 -1.57 -10.82
N SER A 113 13.27 -1.86 -12.04
CA SER A 113 13.60 -3.09 -12.79
C SER A 113 15.03 -3.09 -13.30
#